data_AF-A0A212QQM8-F1
#
_entry.id   AF-A0A212QQM8-F1
#
_cell.length_a   1.000
_cell.length_b   1.000
_cell.length_c   1.000
_cell.angle_alpha   90.00
_cell.angle_beta   90.00
_cell.angle_gamma   90.00
#
_symmetry.space_group_name_H-M   'P 1'
#
loop_
_entity.id
_entity.type
_entity.pdbx_description
1 polymer ?
#
loop_
_entity_poly.entity_id
_entity_poly.type
_entity_poly.pdbx_seq_one_letter_code
_entity_poly.pdbx_strand_id
1 'polypeptide(L)' 'MAAPGCLLIVLLPLLGGLIGHWAGGNAGMVWGLGLGAIAGVAIGAGMVWMLAKMKHS' A
#
# COMPACT_ATOMS: atom_id res chain seq x y z
N MET A 1 -10.86 2.55 -15.78
CA MET A 1 -9.60 3.15 -15.30
C MET A 1 -9.43 2.81 -13.83
N ALA A 2 -8.99 1.59 -13.50
CA ALA A 2 -8.81 1.11 -12.12
C ALA A 2 -7.36 0.69 -11.81
N ALA A 3 -6.47 0.84 -12.79
CA ALA A 3 -5.11 0.32 -12.75
C ALA A 3 -4.17 0.96 -11.69
N PRO A 4 -4.19 2.28 -11.41
CA PRO A 4 -3.13 2.86 -10.58
C PRO A 4 -3.25 2.49 -9.09
N GLY A 5 -4.47 2.31 -8.57
CA GLY A 5 -4.70 1.96 -7.17
C GLY A 5 -4.24 0.54 -6.82
N CYS A 6 -4.54 -0.43 -7.68
CA CYS A 6 -4.09 -1.81 -7.49
C CYS A 6 -2.57 -1.94 -7.61
N LEU A 7 -1.95 -1.17 -8.51
CA LEU A 7 -0.49 -1.13 -8.65
C LEU A 7 0.16 -0.54 -7.39
N LEU A 8 -0.38 0.55 -6.84
CA LEU A 8 0.08 1.14 -5.57
C LEU A 8 -0.05 0.18 -4.39
N ILE A 9 -1.15 -0.58 -4.31
CA ILE A 9 -1.35 -1.61 -3.27
C ILE A 9 -0.27 -2.70 -3.31
N VAL A 10 0.29 -3.01 -4.48
CA VAL A 10 1.34 -4.03 -4.63
C VAL A 10 2.73 -3.41 -4.49
N LEU A 11 2.93 -2.20 -5.00
CA LEU A 11 4.23 -1.53 -5.00
C LEU A 11 4.65 -1.07 -3.59
N LEU A 12 3.70 -0.57 -2.79
CA LEU A 12 3.97 -0.11 -1.42
C LEU A 12 4.51 -1.21 -0.50
N PRO A 13 3.90 -2.41 -0.42
CA PRO A 13 4.45 -3.51 0.37
C PRO A 13 5.78 -4.01 -0.17
N LEU A 14 5.99 -4.04 -1.48
CA LEU A 14 7.29 -4.41 -2.06
C LEU A 14 8.39 -3.42 -1.67
N LEU A 15 8.14 -2.11 -1.77
CA LEU A 15 9.09 -1.08 -1.35
C LEU A 15 9.29 -1.07 0.16
N GLY A 16 8.21 -1.22 0.93
CA GLY A 16 8.26 -1.31 2.40
C GLY A 16 9.07 -2.51 2.87
N GLY A 17 8.87 -3.67 2.24
CA GLY A 17 9.65 -4.89 2.49
C GLY A 17 11.12 -4.73 2.12
N LEU A 18 11.42 -4.08 1.00
CA LEU A 18 12.81 -3.83 0.57
C LEU A 18 13.53 -2.87 1.52
N ILE A 19 12.89 -1.75 1.90
CA ILE A 19 13.45 -0.78 2.84
C ILE A 19 13.58 -1.40 4.24
N GLY A 20 12.57 -2.15 4.67
CA GLY A 20 12.60 -2.89 5.93
C GLY A 20 13.71 -3.93 5.97
N HIS A 21 13.95 -4.64 4.87
CA HIS A 21 15.06 -5.58 4.75
C HIS A 21 16.41 -4.89 4.91
N TRP A 22 16.59 -3.72 4.29
CA TRP A 22 17.82 -2.94 4.41
C TRP A 22 18.05 -2.41 5.83
N ALA A 23 16.99 -2.04 6.55
CA ALA A 23 17.10 -1.47 7.90
C ALA A 23 17.24 -2.51 9.02
N GLY A 24 16.70 -3.73 8.84
CA GLY A 24 16.60 -4.73 9.92
C GLY A 24 16.72 -6.19 9.47
N GLY A 25 17.26 -6.45 8.28
CA GLY A 25 17.40 -7.79 7.73
C GLY A 25 16.05 -8.50 7.55
N ASN A 26 16.02 -9.82 7.71
CA ASN A 26 14.78 -10.60 7.51
C ASN A 26 13.62 -10.19 8.44
N ALA A 27 13.90 -9.77 9.67
CA ALA A 27 12.87 -9.28 10.57
C ALA A 27 12.27 -7.96 10.06
N GLY A 28 13.12 -7.02 9.64
CA GLY A 28 12.68 -5.76 9.05
C GLY A 28 11.91 -5.94 7.75
N MET A 29 12.25 -6.96 6.95
CA MET A 29 11.50 -7.31 5.73
C MET A 29 10.05 -7.71 6.03
N VAL A 30 9.82 -8.53 7.05
CA VAL A 30 8.47 -8.99 7.45
C VAL A 30 7.64 -7.82 7.98
N TRP A 31 8.25 -6.97 8.82
CA TRP A 31 7.60 -5.75 9.32
C TRP A 31 7.31 -4.75 8.19
N GLY A 32 8.25 -4.60 7.25
CA GLY A 32 8.12 -3.73 6.09
C GLY A 32 7.02 -4.18 5.11
N LEU A 33 6.89 -5.49 4.88
CA LEU A 33 5.80 -6.07 4.09
C LEU A 33 4.44 -5.87 4.77
N GLY A 34 4.37 -6.11 6.09
CA GLY A 34 3.14 -5.94 6.87
C GLY A 34 2.65 -4.49 6.89
N LEU A 35 3.54 -3.54 7.20
CA LEU A 35 3.22 -2.11 7.22
C LEU A 35 2.89 -1.57 5.82
N GLY A 36 3.64 -1.99 4.80
CA GLY A 36 3.38 -1.57 3.43
C GLY A 36 2.06 -2.14 2.87
N ALA A 37 1.64 -3.33 3.29
CA ALA A 37 0.34 -3.89 2.93
C ALA A 37 -0.82 -3.12 3.58
N ILE A 38 -0.70 -2.81 4.87
CA ILE A 38 -1.70 -2.01 5.60
C ILE A 38 -1.82 -0.61 4.98
N ALA A 39 -0.69 0.05 4.70
CA ALA A 39 -0.66 1.36 4.06
C ALA A 39 -1.26 1.31 2.64
N GLY A 40 -0.94 0.28 1.86
CA GLY A 40 -1.51 0.06 0.53
C GLY A 40 -3.03 -0.08 0.57
N VAL A 41 -3.56 -0.91 1.48
CA VAL A 41 -5.01 -1.09 1.66
C VAL A 41 -5.68 0.20 2.14
N ALA A 42 -5.08 0.93 3.08
CA ALA A 42 -5.63 2.20 3.56
C ALA A 42 -5.74 3.25 2.44
N ILE A 43 -4.71 3.37 1.60
CA ILE A 43 -4.71 4.30 0.46
C ILE A 43 -5.72 3.85 -0.60
N GLY A 44 -5.75 2.56 -0.93
CA GLY A 44 -6.72 2.01 -1.87
C GLY A 44 -8.17 2.23 -1.44
N ALA A 45 -8.48 1.94 -0.17
CA ALA A 45 -9.80 2.17 0.41
C ALA A 45 -10.15 3.66 0.46
N GLY A 46 -9.19 4.52 0.83
CA GLY A 46 -9.38 5.97 0.83
C GLY A 46 -9.67 6.54 -0.57
N MET A 47 -8.98 6.03 -1.58
CA MET A 47 -9.17 6.44 -2.97
C MET A 47 -10.52 5.98 -3.53
N VAL A 48 -10.94 4.75 -3.22
CA VAL A 48 -12.29 4.25 -3.54
C VAL A 48 -13.37 5.07 -2.82
N TRP A 49 -13.14 5.42 -1.56
CA TRP A 49 -14.07 6.24 -0.79
C TRP A 49 -14.19 7.66 -1.35
N MET A 50 -13.09 8.29 -1.75
CA MET A 50 -13.10 9.59 -2.43
C MET A 50 -13.82 9.55 -3.78
N LEU A 51 -13.55 8.51 -4.60
CA LEU A 51 -14.26 8.32 -5.87
C LEU A 51 -15.76 8.09 -5.66
N ALA A 52 -16.13 7.33 -4.63
CA ALA A 52 -17.53 7.12 -4.27
C ALA A 52 -18.21 8.43 -3.82
N LYS A 53 -17.51 9.27 -3.05
CA LYS A 53 -17.99 10.61 -2.66
C LYS A 53 -18.19 11.53 -3.87
N MET A 54 -17.29 11.51 -4.85
CA MET A 54 -17.42 12.35 -6.04
C MET A 54 -18.51 11.90 -7.02
N LYS A 55 -18.83 10.59 -7.07
CA LYS A 55 -19.96 10.09 -7.88
C LYS A 55 -21.33 10.38 -7.27
N HIS A 56 -21.38 10.76 -5.99
CA HIS A 56 -22.62 11.02 -5.25
C HIS A 56 -22.94 12.51 -5.11
N SER A 57 -22.17 13.39 -5.76
CA SER A 57 -22.29 14.85 -5.69
C SER A 57 -22.71 15.46 -7.02
#